data_AF-A0A6A4G1N4-F1
#
_entry.id   AF-A0A6A4G1N4-F1
#
_cell.length_a   1.000
_cell.length_b   1.000
_cell.length_c   1.000
_cell.angle_alpha   90.00
_cell.angle_beta   90.00
_cell.angle_gamma   90.00
#
_symmetry.space_group_name_H-M   'P 1'
#
loop_
_entity.id
_entity.type
_entity.pdbx_description
1 polymer ?
#
loop_
_entity_poly.entity_id
_entity_poly.type
_entity_poly.pdbx_seq_one_letter_code
_entity_poly.pdbx_strand_id
1 'polypeptide(L)'
;MGNIFRRVKRRMEFISAVSEGDLKRVQKRIRYVVEEDKEYGLNVAATCGHLEVVRYLSDVTGSVLDSALCEAARFGHVNVVQYLAERWDANLNVSKALVEAASSGHMDVVQYLAERCDADVNAKDEAGRTALVWAAYRDDTRLTRYLVEQCAVDVSAEALVGGVGFGNLNVVRYFVEECGADVNMEDEHGLP
;
A
#
# COMPACT_ATOMS: atom_id res chain seq x y z
N MET A 1 -23.90 9.81 31.76
CA MET A 1 -22.56 10.29 31.36
C MET A 1 -21.41 9.30 31.61
N GLY A 2 -21.37 8.52 32.70
CA GLY A 2 -20.19 7.70 33.05
C GLY A 2 -19.79 6.55 32.11
N ASN A 3 -20.70 6.01 31.28
CA ASN A 3 -20.40 4.85 30.43
C ASN A 3 -19.69 5.24 29.12
N ILE A 4 -20.06 6.37 28.53
CA ILE A 4 -19.43 6.91 27.32
C ILE A 4 -17.97 7.31 27.60
N PHE A 5 -17.72 8.06 28.68
CA PHE A 5 -16.36 8.44 29.07
C PHE A 5 -15.44 7.24 29.33
N ARG A 6 -15.96 6.18 29.97
CA ARG A 6 -15.17 4.95 30.18
C ARG A 6 -14.84 4.25 28.85
N ARG A 7 -15.79 4.18 27.91
CA ARG A 7 -15.57 3.59 26.59
C ARG A 7 -14.52 4.37 25.80
N VAL A 8 -14.63 5.71 25.75
CA VAL A 8 -13.66 6.59 25.08
C VAL A 8 -12.27 6.45 25.67
N LYS A 9 -12.15 6.43 27.02
CA LYS A 9 -10.87 6.25 27.69
C LYS A 9 -10.22 4.91 27.34
N ARG A 10 -10.98 3.81 27.36
CA ARG A 10 -10.47 2.47 27.01
C ARG A 10 -9.98 2.40 25.57
N ARG A 11 -10.73 2.99 24.63
CA ARG A 11 -10.33 3.12 23.22
C ARG A 11 -9.00 3.86 23.10
N MET A 12 -8.89 5.06 23.69
CA MET A 12 -7.66 5.85 23.63
C MET A 12 -6.44 5.09 24.20
N GLU A 13 -6.58 4.44 25.35
CA GLU A 13 -5.48 3.68 25.95
C GLU A 13 -5.08 2.45 25.12
N PHE A 14 -6.04 1.82 24.43
CA PHE A 14 -5.78 0.71 23.52
C PHE A 14 -5.03 1.21 22.28
N ILE A 15 -5.52 2.25 21.61
CA ILE A 15 -4.88 2.79 20.41
C ILE A 15 -3.49 3.35 20.71
N SER A 16 -3.28 4.03 21.85
CA SER A 16 -1.93 4.45 22.26
C SER A 16 -0.98 3.26 22.44
N ALA A 17 -1.44 2.16 23.06
CA ALA A 17 -0.63 0.96 23.19
C ALA A 17 -0.28 0.34 21.83
N VAL A 18 -1.21 0.35 20.88
CA VAL A 18 -0.99 -0.13 19.52
C VAL A 18 0.02 0.73 18.77
N SER A 19 -0.13 2.06 18.78
CA SER A 19 0.81 2.97 18.11
C SER A 19 2.22 2.92 18.70
N GLU A 20 2.35 2.59 19.99
CA GLU A 20 3.62 2.41 20.68
C GLU A 20 4.24 1.02 20.46
N GLY A 21 3.52 0.08 19.84
CA GLY A 21 3.98 -1.30 19.65
C GLY A 21 3.99 -2.13 20.95
N ASP A 22 3.33 -1.67 22.03
CA ASP A 22 3.33 -2.36 23.32
C ASP A 22 2.31 -3.51 23.34
N LEU A 23 2.74 -4.67 22.83
CA LEU A 23 1.94 -5.88 22.78
C LEU A 23 1.35 -6.27 24.14
N LYS A 24 2.07 -6.07 25.24
CA LYS A 24 1.56 -6.43 26.60
C LYS A 24 0.38 -5.54 26.98
N ARG A 25 0.47 -4.24 26.70
CA ARG A 25 -0.63 -3.29 26.94
C ARG A 25 -1.82 -3.55 26.02
N VAL A 26 -1.58 -3.96 24.77
CA VAL A 26 -2.61 -4.38 23.81
C VAL A 26 -3.35 -5.61 24.34
N GLN A 27 -2.63 -6.69 24.68
CA GLN A 27 -3.19 -7.94 25.21
C GLN A 27 -4.01 -7.73 26.49
N LYS A 28 -3.54 -6.86 27.40
CA LYS A 28 -4.27 -6.54 28.64
C LYS A 28 -5.63 -5.87 28.39
N ARG A 29 -5.77 -5.17 27.26
CA ARG A 29 -6.92 -4.31 26.96
C ARG A 29 -7.90 -4.94 25.97
N ILE A 30 -7.43 -5.81 25.07
CA ILE A 30 -8.19 -6.38 23.95
C ILE A 30 -9.57 -6.93 24.32
N ARG A 31 -9.71 -7.58 25.49
CA ARG A 31 -10.98 -8.15 25.97
C ARG A 31 -12.08 -7.11 26.29
N TYR A 32 -11.72 -5.83 26.33
CA TYR A 32 -12.63 -4.72 26.61
C TYR A 32 -12.85 -3.81 25.40
N VAL A 33 -12.29 -4.18 24.26
CA VAL A 33 -12.30 -3.41 23.01
C VAL A 33 -13.35 -4.02 22.09
N VAL A 34 -14.17 -3.16 21.48
CA VAL A 34 -15.17 -3.59 20.49
C VAL A 34 -14.48 -3.91 19.16
N GLU A 35 -15.11 -4.71 18.30
CA GLU A 35 -14.48 -5.21 17.08
C GLU A 35 -13.97 -4.08 16.16
N GLU A 36 -14.79 -3.04 15.95
CA GLU A 36 -14.45 -1.83 15.20
C GLU A 36 -13.13 -1.18 15.65
N ASP A 37 -12.88 -1.14 16.97
CA ASP A 37 -11.66 -0.56 17.52
C ASP A 37 -10.47 -1.50 17.37
N LYS A 38 -10.69 -2.82 17.31
CA LYS A 38 -9.62 -3.80 17.03
C LYS A 38 -9.17 -3.73 15.59
N GLU A 39 -10.11 -3.66 14.64
CA GLU A 39 -9.84 -3.44 13.21
C GLU A 39 -9.08 -2.14 13.00
N TYR A 40 -9.56 -1.04 13.60
CA TYR A 40 -8.85 0.23 13.54
C TYR A 40 -7.46 0.14 14.18
N GLY A 41 -7.32 -0.55 15.32
CA GLY A 41 -6.03 -0.84 15.93
C GLY A 41 -5.10 -1.62 15.00
N LEU A 42 -5.60 -2.65 14.32
CA LEU A 42 -4.82 -3.44 13.37
C LEU A 42 -4.27 -2.57 12.23
N ASN A 43 -5.09 -1.68 11.68
CA ASN A 43 -4.65 -0.71 10.69
C ASN A 43 -3.55 0.21 11.25
N VAL A 44 -3.72 0.75 12.46
CA VAL A 44 -2.69 1.59 13.13
C VAL A 44 -1.39 0.80 13.35
N ALA A 45 -1.47 -0.47 13.76
CA ALA A 45 -0.30 -1.32 13.95
C ALA A 45 0.46 -1.53 12.63
N ALA A 46 -0.28 -1.71 11.53
CA ALA A 46 0.26 -1.86 10.19
C ALA A 46 0.91 -0.57 9.68
N THR A 47 0.24 0.58 9.82
CA THR A 47 0.81 1.92 9.53
C THR A 47 2.13 2.15 10.29
N CYS A 48 2.21 1.70 11.55
CA CYS A 48 3.39 1.85 12.38
C CYS A 48 4.47 0.76 12.19
N GLY A 49 4.20 -0.30 11.43
CA GLY A 49 5.16 -1.40 11.21
C GLY A 49 5.35 -2.33 12.41
N HIS A 50 4.44 -2.32 13.38
CA HIS A 50 4.55 -3.11 14.61
C HIS A 50 4.15 -4.57 14.38
N LEU A 51 5.01 -5.34 13.71
CA LEU A 51 4.74 -6.72 13.28
C LEU A 51 4.15 -7.60 14.38
N GLU A 52 4.71 -7.60 15.59
CA GLU A 52 4.21 -8.45 16.69
C GLU A 52 2.79 -8.05 17.14
N VAL A 53 2.44 -6.77 17.06
CA VAL A 53 1.07 -6.31 17.33
C VAL A 53 0.14 -6.69 16.17
N VAL A 54 0.59 -6.56 14.92
CA VAL A 54 -0.17 -6.99 13.73
C VAL A 54 -0.47 -8.48 13.79
N ARG A 55 0.53 -9.32 14.10
CA ARG A 55 0.36 -10.78 14.27
C ARG A 55 -0.75 -11.08 15.26
N TYR A 56 -0.63 -10.51 16.46
CA TYR A 56 -1.61 -10.71 17.52
C TYR A 56 -3.01 -10.21 17.15
N LEU A 57 -3.13 -9.00 16.59
CA LEU A 57 -4.42 -8.41 16.22
C LEU A 57 -5.08 -9.14 15.05
N SER A 58 -4.31 -9.58 14.06
CA SER A 58 -4.81 -10.36 12.92
C SER A 58 -5.46 -11.67 13.35
N ASP A 59 -4.88 -12.37 14.33
CA ASP A 59 -5.40 -13.63 14.85
C ASP A 59 -6.71 -13.44 15.65
N VAL A 60 -6.93 -12.27 16.27
CA VAL A 60 -8.13 -12.02 17.10
C VAL A 60 -9.25 -11.26 16.36
N THR A 61 -8.96 -10.64 15.22
CA THR A 61 -9.93 -9.85 14.42
C THR A 61 -10.43 -10.61 13.19
N GLY A 62 -9.57 -11.40 12.53
CA GLY A 62 -9.99 -12.48 11.62
C GLY A 62 -10.73 -12.14 10.32
N SER A 63 -11.12 -10.90 9.98
CA SER A 63 -11.91 -10.68 8.75
C SER A 63 -11.70 -9.41 7.93
N VAL A 64 -10.89 -8.43 8.34
CA VAL A 64 -10.65 -7.21 7.52
C VAL A 64 -9.16 -6.88 7.51
N LEU A 65 -8.43 -7.53 6.61
CA LEU A 65 -6.97 -7.42 6.51
C LEU A 65 -6.49 -6.60 5.31
N ASP A 66 -7.35 -6.32 4.34
CA ASP A 66 -7.02 -5.50 3.17
C ASP A 66 -6.52 -4.11 3.55
N SER A 67 -7.22 -3.45 4.48
CA SER A 67 -6.81 -2.13 4.97
C SER A 67 -5.46 -2.21 5.66
N ALA A 68 -5.22 -3.21 6.49
CA ALA A 68 -3.93 -3.40 7.16
C ALA A 68 -2.81 -3.68 6.15
N LEU A 69 -3.05 -4.50 5.13
CA LEU A 69 -2.09 -4.75 4.05
C LEU A 69 -1.79 -3.46 3.28
N CYS A 70 -2.81 -2.70 2.89
CA CYS A 70 -2.65 -1.44 2.16
C CYS A 70 -1.88 -0.40 3.00
N GLU A 71 -2.19 -0.26 4.28
CA GLU A 71 -1.45 0.65 5.18
C GLU A 71 0.01 0.19 5.35
N ALA A 72 0.26 -1.11 5.57
CA ALA A 72 1.63 -1.61 5.64
C ALA A 72 2.41 -1.34 4.34
N ALA A 73 1.77 -1.53 3.19
CA ALA A 73 2.36 -1.30 1.88
C ALA A 73 2.63 0.18 1.60
N ARG A 74 1.66 1.05 1.89
CA ARG A 74 1.77 2.51 1.75
C ARG A 74 2.88 3.12 2.61
N PHE A 75 3.19 2.50 3.75
CA PHE A 75 4.24 2.95 4.68
C PHE A 75 5.55 2.14 4.61
N GLY A 76 5.64 1.17 3.68
CA GLY A 76 6.89 0.46 3.38
C GLY A 76 7.28 -0.62 4.38
N HIS A 77 6.34 -1.15 5.15
CA HIS A 77 6.61 -2.19 6.16
C HIS A 77 6.60 -3.58 5.52
N VAL A 78 7.65 -3.90 4.75
CA VAL A 78 7.75 -5.15 3.98
C VAL A 78 7.59 -6.41 4.84
N ASN A 79 8.04 -6.39 6.09
CA ASN A 79 7.88 -7.51 7.03
C ASN A 79 6.41 -7.74 7.44
N VAL A 80 5.62 -6.68 7.55
CA VAL A 80 4.18 -6.75 7.82
C VAL A 80 3.44 -7.22 6.58
N VAL A 81 3.80 -6.68 5.40
CA VAL A 81 3.24 -7.11 4.11
C VAL A 81 3.49 -8.61 3.89
N GLN A 82 4.73 -9.07 4.07
CA GLN A 82 5.11 -10.48 3.98
C GLN A 82 4.25 -11.36 4.87
N TYR A 83 4.17 -11.04 6.16
CA TYR A 83 3.37 -11.81 7.11
C TYR A 83 1.88 -11.88 6.72
N LEU A 84 1.29 -10.75 6.31
CA LEU A 84 -0.13 -10.72 5.94
C LEU A 84 -0.39 -11.50 4.66
N ALA A 85 0.44 -11.29 3.62
CA ALA A 85 0.31 -11.97 2.34
C ALA A 85 0.49 -13.50 2.48
N GLU A 86 1.55 -13.97 3.15
CA GLU A 86 1.83 -15.41 3.29
C GLU A 86 0.76 -16.16 4.10
N ARG A 87 0.17 -15.51 5.11
CA ARG A 87 -0.76 -16.18 6.02
C ARG A 87 -2.20 -16.14 5.55
N TRP A 88 -2.59 -15.13 4.78
CA TRP A 88 -3.99 -14.86 4.45
C TRP A 88 -4.28 -14.78 2.95
N ASP A 89 -3.24 -14.88 2.12
CA ASP A 89 -3.18 -14.86 0.64
C ASP A 89 -4.53 -14.84 -0.11
N ALA A 90 -5.34 -15.89 0.04
CA ALA A 90 -6.63 -16.07 -0.64
C ALA A 90 -7.69 -14.98 -0.38
N ASN A 91 -7.51 -14.11 0.62
CA ASN A 91 -8.50 -13.10 1.01
C ASN A 91 -8.02 -11.65 0.83
N LEU A 92 -6.84 -11.42 0.26
CA LEU A 92 -6.26 -10.08 0.20
C LEU A 92 -6.23 -9.51 -1.21
N ASN A 93 -6.57 -8.23 -1.34
CA ASN A 93 -6.34 -7.46 -2.55
C ASN A 93 -4.88 -6.96 -2.60
N VAL A 94 -3.97 -7.89 -2.92
CA VAL A 94 -2.54 -7.65 -3.06
C VAL A 94 -2.20 -6.66 -4.18
N SER A 95 -3.01 -6.60 -5.25
CA SER A 95 -2.83 -5.64 -6.33
C SER A 95 -3.08 -4.20 -5.86
N LYS A 96 -4.11 -3.96 -5.03
CA LYS A 96 -4.33 -2.64 -4.42
C LYS A 96 -3.14 -2.24 -3.53
N ALA A 97 -2.63 -3.18 -2.72
CA ALA A 97 -1.47 -2.92 -1.88
C ALA A 97 -0.21 -2.59 -2.70
N LEU A 98 -0.01 -3.23 -3.86
CA LEU A 98 1.08 -2.92 -4.78
C LEU A 98 0.98 -1.48 -5.29
N VAL A 99 -0.21 -1.05 -5.73
CA VAL A 99 -0.42 0.33 -6.21
C VAL A 99 -0.20 1.35 -5.10
N GLU A 100 -0.64 1.05 -3.87
CA GLU A 100 -0.39 1.91 -2.69
C GLU A 100 1.11 2.02 -2.36
N ALA A 101 1.86 0.91 -2.40
CA ALA A 101 3.31 0.94 -2.23
C ALA A 101 4.01 1.76 -3.33
N ALA A 102 3.59 1.60 -4.59
CA ALA A 102 4.11 2.38 -5.71
C ALA A 102 3.84 3.88 -5.55
N SER A 103 2.62 4.26 -5.11
CA SER A 103 2.24 5.65 -4.84
C SER A 103 3.12 6.32 -3.77
N SER A 104 3.64 5.53 -2.83
CA SER A 104 4.56 5.98 -1.78
C SER A 104 6.05 5.79 -2.11
N GLY A 105 6.40 5.08 -3.19
CA GLY A 105 7.77 4.79 -3.61
C GLY A 105 8.46 3.66 -2.84
N HIS A 106 7.70 2.71 -2.29
CA HIS A 106 8.22 1.56 -1.54
C HIS A 106 8.55 0.39 -2.47
N MET A 107 9.71 0.49 -3.13
CA MET A 107 10.19 -0.45 -4.13
C MET A 107 10.28 -1.90 -3.62
N ASP A 108 10.76 -2.10 -2.40
CA ASP A 108 10.89 -3.42 -1.77
C ASP A 108 9.55 -4.13 -1.59
N VAL A 109 8.51 -3.37 -1.21
CA VAL A 109 7.13 -3.87 -1.13
C VAL A 109 6.59 -4.19 -2.52
N VAL A 110 6.80 -3.32 -3.51
CA VAL A 110 6.34 -3.56 -4.90
C VAL A 110 6.98 -4.82 -5.46
N GLN A 111 8.29 -4.99 -5.30
CA GLN A 111 9.01 -6.19 -5.74
C GLN A 111 8.45 -7.44 -5.08
N TYR A 112 8.29 -7.43 -3.76
CA TYR A 112 7.75 -8.57 -3.04
C TYR A 112 6.36 -8.97 -3.56
N LEU A 113 5.44 -8.00 -3.68
CA LEU A 113 4.07 -8.28 -4.12
C LEU A 113 4.02 -8.76 -5.57
N ALA A 114 4.80 -8.16 -6.47
CA ALA A 114 4.85 -8.53 -7.88
C ALA A 114 5.49 -9.92 -8.11
N GLU A 115 6.57 -10.23 -7.37
CA GLU A 115 7.34 -11.45 -7.60
C GLU A 115 6.82 -12.65 -6.81
N ARG A 116 6.11 -12.43 -5.69
CA ARG A 116 5.78 -13.49 -4.71
C ARG A 116 4.30 -13.64 -4.40
N CYS A 117 3.45 -12.69 -4.79
CA CYS A 117 2.05 -12.66 -4.37
C CYS A 117 1.06 -12.55 -5.54
N ASP A 118 1.46 -12.87 -6.77
CA ASP A 118 0.62 -12.80 -7.98
C ASP A 118 -0.14 -11.46 -8.14
N ALA A 119 0.44 -10.36 -7.63
CA ALA A 119 -0.19 -9.05 -7.71
C ALA A 119 -0.24 -8.57 -9.16
N ASP A 120 -1.41 -8.09 -9.59
CA ASP A 120 -1.59 -7.46 -10.90
C ASP A 120 -0.88 -6.10 -10.90
N VAL A 121 0.28 -6.04 -11.55
CA VAL A 121 1.11 -4.83 -11.71
C VAL A 121 0.41 -3.73 -12.52
N ASN A 122 -0.61 -4.07 -13.29
CA ASN A 122 -1.42 -3.14 -14.09
C ASN A 122 -2.73 -2.74 -13.39
N ALA A 123 -2.95 -3.18 -12.15
CA ALA A 123 -4.12 -2.78 -11.39
C ALA A 123 -4.18 -1.25 -11.26
N LYS A 124 -5.40 -0.72 -11.34
CA LYS A 124 -5.68 0.71 -11.18
C LYS A 124 -6.19 0.99 -9.77
N ASP A 125 -5.76 2.10 -9.19
CA ASP A 125 -6.39 2.65 -7.98
C ASP A 125 -7.77 3.24 -8.29
N GLU A 126 -8.43 3.79 -7.26
CA GLU A 126 -9.75 4.41 -7.38
C GLU A 126 -9.77 5.66 -8.28
N ALA A 127 -8.61 6.23 -8.60
CA ALA A 127 -8.44 7.34 -9.53
C ALA A 127 -7.95 6.87 -10.92
N GLY A 128 -7.96 5.57 -11.19
CA GLY A 128 -7.57 5.00 -12.49
C GLY A 128 -6.06 4.88 -12.71
N ARG A 129 -5.23 5.10 -11.68
CA ARG A 129 -3.76 5.14 -11.82
C ARG A 129 -3.12 3.79 -11.51
N THR A 130 -2.20 3.36 -12.37
CA THR A 130 -1.38 2.16 -12.15
C THR A 130 -0.12 2.49 -11.34
N ALA A 131 0.62 1.46 -10.95
CA ALA A 131 1.94 1.61 -10.32
C ALA A 131 2.92 2.43 -11.19
N LEU A 132 2.87 2.26 -12.52
CA LEU A 132 3.74 2.99 -13.44
C LEU A 132 3.40 4.49 -13.51
N VAL A 133 2.10 4.83 -13.50
CA VAL A 133 1.65 6.24 -13.44
C VAL A 133 2.16 6.91 -12.17
N TRP A 134 2.09 6.22 -11.03
CA TRP A 134 2.62 6.72 -9.77
C TRP A 134 4.14 6.88 -9.76
N ALA A 135 4.88 5.91 -10.30
CA ALA A 135 6.33 6.02 -10.46
C ALA A 135 6.70 7.26 -11.30
N ALA A 136 5.96 7.50 -12.39
CA ALA A 136 6.15 8.67 -13.24
C ALA A 136 5.85 9.99 -12.53
N TYR A 137 4.78 10.07 -11.74
CA TYR A 137 4.48 11.27 -10.92
C TYR A 137 5.55 11.61 -9.89
N ARG A 138 6.37 10.64 -9.49
CA ARG A 138 7.41 10.80 -8.48
C ARG A 138 8.82 10.95 -9.06
N ASP A 139 8.95 10.91 -10.39
CA ASP A 139 10.25 10.78 -11.09
C ASP A 139 11.07 9.56 -10.60
N ASP A 140 10.39 8.50 -10.16
CA ASP A 140 11.04 7.30 -9.59
C ASP A 140 11.54 6.37 -10.70
N THR A 141 12.65 6.75 -11.31
CA THR A 141 13.30 5.99 -12.38
C THR A 141 13.63 4.54 -12.01
N ARG A 142 13.84 4.23 -10.72
CA ARG A 142 14.15 2.85 -10.29
C ARG A 142 12.91 1.98 -10.36
N LEU A 143 11.80 2.46 -9.80
CA LEU A 143 10.52 1.77 -9.86
C LEU A 143 10.01 1.70 -11.31
N THR A 144 10.12 2.79 -12.07
CA THR A 144 9.76 2.85 -13.49
C THR A 144 10.49 1.79 -14.30
N ARG A 145 11.83 1.71 -14.19
CA ARG A 145 12.62 0.70 -14.90
C ARG A 145 12.25 -0.71 -14.50
N TYR A 146 12.06 -0.96 -13.20
CA TYR A 146 11.63 -2.28 -12.75
C TYR A 146 10.29 -2.69 -13.36
N LEU A 147 9.28 -1.81 -13.35
CA LEU A 147 7.97 -2.11 -13.90
C LEU A 147 8.03 -2.36 -15.42
N VAL A 148 8.77 -1.53 -16.17
CA VAL A 148 8.86 -1.67 -17.64
C VAL A 148 9.75 -2.85 -18.04
N GLU A 149 10.95 -2.97 -17.46
CA GLU A 149 11.96 -3.93 -17.89
C GLU A 149 11.76 -5.33 -17.29
N GLN A 150 11.34 -5.42 -16.03
CA GLN A 150 11.24 -6.70 -15.30
C GLN A 150 9.81 -7.22 -15.24
N CYS A 151 8.82 -6.33 -15.10
CA CYS A 151 7.40 -6.72 -15.11
C CYS A 151 6.75 -6.62 -16.50
N ALA A 152 7.50 -6.20 -17.52
CA ALA A 152 7.02 -6.04 -18.90
C ALA A 152 5.75 -5.17 -19.01
N VAL A 153 5.67 -4.10 -18.21
CA VAL A 153 4.58 -3.12 -18.28
C VAL A 153 4.83 -2.14 -19.42
N ASP A 154 3.85 -1.98 -20.30
CA ASP A 154 3.89 -0.99 -21.37
C ASP A 154 3.75 0.44 -20.82
N VAL A 155 4.49 1.38 -21.42
CA VAL A 155 4.36 2.80 -21.11
C VAL A 155 3.01 3.30 -21.62
N SER A 156 2.13 3.74 -20.73
CA SER A 156 0.82 4.29 -21.08
C SER A 156 0.88 5.81 -21.31
N ALA A 157 -0.12 6.34 -22.01
CA ALA A 157 -0.30 7.78 -22.18
C ALA A 157 -0.38 8.50 -20.82
N GLU A 158 -1.12 7.94 -19.86
CA GLU A 158 -1.29 8.49 -18.52
C GLU A 158 0.03 8.54 -17.73
N ALA A 159 0.91 7.54 -17.89
CA ALA A 159 2.22 7.55 -17.25
C ALA A 159 3.12 8.64 -17.87
N LEU A 160 3.11 8.76 -19.20
CA LEU A 160 3.87 9.79 -19.90
C LEU A 160 3.38 11.21 -19.55
N VAL A 161 2.07 11.46 -19.69
CA VAL A 161 1.41 12.72 -19.31
C VAL A 161 1.66 13.04 -17.84
N GLY A 162 1.61 12.02 -16.97
CA GLY A 162 1.89 12.18 -15.56
C GLY A 162 3.30 12.67 -15.28
N GLY A 163 4.31 12.12 -15.96
CA GLY A 163 5.68 12.62 -15.87
C GLY A 163 5.83 14.05 -16.42
N VAL A 164 5.21 14.34 -17.56
CA VAL A 164 5.28 15.66 -18.20
C VAL A 164 4.63 16.74 -17.35
N GLY A 165 3.42 16.50 -16.85
CA GLY A 165 2.64 17.48 -16.07
C GLY A 165 3.32 17.95 -14.79
N PHE A 166 4.22 17.13 -14.24
CA PHE A 166 5.00 17.44 -13.04
C PHE A 166 6.44 17.86 -13.34
N GLY A 167 6.85 17.89 -14.61
CA GLY A 167 8.22 18.24 -15.01
C GLY A 167 9.26 17.17 -14.63
N ASN A 168 8.84 15.92 -14.51
CA ASN A 168 9.68 14.78 -14.12
C ASN A 168 10.51 14.29 -15.31
N LEU A 169 11.54 15.07 -15.64
CA LEU A 169 12.32 14.90 -16.87
C LEU A 169 13.08 13.57 -16.93
N ASN A 170 13.44 12.93 -15.81
CA ASN A 170 14.22 11.70 -15.87
C ASN A 170 13.36 10.52 -16.34
N VAL A 171 12.16 10.37 -15.78
CA VAL A 171 11.21 9.35 -16.24
C VAL A 171 10.70 9.65 -17.66
N VAL A 172 10.38 10.92 -17.98
CA VAL A 172 9.93 11.28 -19.34
C VAL A 172 11.01 10.98 -20.37
N ARG A 173 12.28 11.32 -20.07
CA ARG A 173 13.41 10.99 -20.94
C ARG A 173 13.54 9.48 -21.11
N TYR A 174 13.45 8.71 -20.03
CA TYR A 174 13.48 7.26 -20.09
C TYR A 174 12.36 6.69 -20.99
N PHE A 175 11.13 7.19 -20.84
CA PHE A 175 10.01 6.76 -21.67
C PHE A 175 10.23 7.04 -23.16
N VAL A 176 10.67 8.25 -23.53
CA VAL A 176 10.81 8.64 -24.93
C VAL A 176 12.08 8.08 -25.57
N GLU A 177 13.22 8.19 -24.88
CA GLU A 177 14.53 7.86 -25.46
C GLU A 177 14.87 6.38 -25.34
N GLU A 178 14.49 5.72 -24.24
CA GLU A 178 14.86 4.31 -23.98
C GLU A 178 13.71 3.36 -24.30
N CYS A 179 12.45 3.72 -23.97
CA CYS A 179 11.29 2.87 -24.26
C CYS A 179 10.66 3.15 -25.63
N GLY A 180 10.98 4.28 -26.27
CA GLY A 180 10.40 4.66 -27.55
C GLY A 180 8.91 5.02 -27.49
N ALA A 181 8.42 5.50 -26.35
CA ALA A 181 7.03 5.90 -26.17
C ALA A 181 6.66 7.02 -27.16
N ASP A 182 5.52 6.87 -27.85
CA ASP A 182 5.01 7.90 -28.77
C ASP A 182 4.53 9.12 -27.95
N VAL A 183 5.03 10.30 -28.28
CA VAL A 183 4.67 11.54 -27.60
C VAL A 183 3.24 12.01 -27.92
N ASN A 184 2.57 11.38 -28.88
CA ASN A 184 1.18 11.64 -29.25
C ASN A 184 0.25 10.47 -28.89
N MET A 185 0.64 9.63 -27.93
CA MET A 185 -0.22 8.56 -27.42
C MET A 185 -1.52 9.15 -26.88
N GLU A 186 -2.64 8.64 -27.38
CA GLU A 186 -3.96 9.03 -26.88
C GLU A 186 -4.28 8.32 -25.55
N ASP A 187 -4.83 9.07 -24.60
CA ASP A 187 -5.38 8.54 -23.36
C ASP A 187 -6.69 7.75 -23.60
N GLU A 188 -7.27 7.20 -22.53
CA GLU A 188 -8.56 6.48 -22.59
C GLU A 188 -9.75 7.32 -23.09
N HIS A 189 -9.58 8.64 -23.27
CA HIS A 189 -10.56 9.56 -23.83
C HIS A 189 -10.24 10.00 -25.27
N GLY A 190 -9.16 9.49 -25.87
CA GLY A 190 -8.74 9.84 -27.22
C GLY A 190 -7.99 11.19 -27.29
N LEU A 191 -7.47 11.68 -26.16
CA LEU A 191 -6.70 12.93 -26.10
C LEU A 191 -5.20 12.61 -26.16
N PRO A 192 -4.44 13.23 -27.07
CA PRO A 192 -2.99 13.06 -27.16
C PRO A 192 -2.22 13.76 -26.04
#